data_AF-A0A2V5P4Y4-F1
#
_entry.id   AF-A0A2V5P4Y4-F1
#
_cell.length_a   1.000
_cell.length_b   1.000
_cell.length_c   1.000
_cell.angle_alpha   90.00
_cell.angle_beta   90.00
_cell.angle_gamma   90.00
#
_symmetry.space_group_name_H-M   'P 1'
#
loop_
_entity.id
_entity.type
_entity.pdbx_description
1 polymer ?
#
loop_
_entity_poly.entity_id
_entity_poly.type
_entity_poly.pdbx_seq_one_letter_code
_entity_poly.pdbx_strand_id
1 'polypeptide(L)'
;MNVLAQVTQAVAAHCRFVEQQVALARRDPEFRGQILQRWQAIGAGIATVTTPTGLQIPRWALPATEDPGEIARYLYGEGLPGEFPFVNAAYPEMYLE
;
A
#
# COMPACT_ATOMS: atom_id res chain seq x y z
N MET A 1 23.93 -21.94 7.91
CA MET A 1 23.02 -20.87 8.35
C MET A 1 21.59 -21.36 8.14
N ASN A 2 20.75 -21.37 9.18
CA ASN A 2 19.40 -21.95 9.09
C ASN A 2 18.49 -21.06 8.22
N VAL A 3 17.83 -21.63 7.21
CA VAL A 3 16.91 -20.91 6.30
C VAL A 3 15.80 -20.22 7.07
N LEU A 4 15.25 -20.86 8.11
CA LEU A 4 14.20 -20.27 8.94
C LEU A 4 14.69 -19.01 9.67
N ALA A 5 15.94 -19.01 10.12
CA ALA A 5 16.54 -17.84 10.78
C ALA A 5 16.73 -16.66 9.81
N GLN A 6 16.99 -16.95 8.53
CA GLN A 6 17.09 -15.90 7.50
C GLN A 6 15.72 -15.30 7.21
N VAL A 7 14.67 -16.14 7.11
CA VAL A 7 13.31 -15.68 6.87
C VAL A 7 12.82 -14.81 8.02
N THR A 8 13.02 -15.22 9.28
CA THR A 8 12.60 -14.41 10.44
C THR A 8 13.35 -13.09 10.51
N GLN A 9 14.65 -13.07 10.20
CA GLN A 9 15.43 -11.84 10.14
C GLN A 9 14.95 -10.90 9.03
N ALA A 10 14.62 -11.43 7.86
CA ALA A 10 14.11 -10.66 6.73
C ALA A 10 12.74 -10.05 7.04
N VAL A 11 11.82 -10.82 7.62
CA VAL A 11 10.51 -10.32 8.06
C VAL A 11 10.67 -9.22 9.11
N ALA A 12 11.50 -9.43 10.13
CA ALA A 12 11.73 -8.42 11.15
C ALA A 12 12.39 -7.15 10.60
N ALA A 13 13.27 -7.28 9.59
CA ALA A 13 13.86 -6.14 8.90
C ALA A 13 12.82 -5.37 8.09
N HIS A 14 11.91 -6.06 7.40
CA HIS A 14 10.81 -5.44 6.68
C HIS A 14 9.85 -4.70 7.62
N CYS A 15 9.46 -5.29 8.75
CA CYS A 15 8.62 -4.60 9.74
C CYS A 15 9.28 -3.29 10.24
N ARG A 16 10.58 -3.33 10.58
CA ARG A 16 11.32 -2.12 10.99
C ARG A 16 11.39 -1.08 9.87
N PHE A 17 11.56 -1.52 8.62
CA PHE A 17 11.56 -0.63 7.47
C PHE A 17 10.21 0.10 7.34
N VAL A 18 9.08 -0.60 7.46
CA VAL A 18 7.74 0.00 7.41
C VAL A 18 7.58 1.04 8.52
N GLU A 19 7.95 0.70 9.76
CA GLU A 19 7.90 1.64 10.89
C GLU A 19 8.74 2.90 10.67
N GLN A 20 9.92 2.76 10.06
CA GLN A 20 10.77 3.90 9.70
C GLN A 20 10.11 4.79 8.66
N GLN A 21 9.48 4.23 7.62
CA GLN A 21 8.76 5.02 6.61
C GLN A 21 7.55 5.76 7.23
N VAL A 22 6.82 5.12 8.15
CA VAL A 22 5.71 5.77 8.88
C VAL A 22 6.23 6.95 9.70
N ALA A 23 7.33 6.76 10.44
CA ALA A 23 7.94 7.82 11.22
C ALA A 23 8.43 8.96 10.33
N LEU A 24 9.00 8.65 9.15
CA LEU A 24 9.47 9.63 8.18
C LEU A 24 8.30 10.44 7.59
N ALA A 25 7.21 9.80 7.18
CA ALA A 25 6.00 10.47 6.66
C ALA A 25 5.39 11.48 7.65
N ARG A 26 5.54 11.21 8.94
CA ARG A 26 5.08 12.11 10.00
C ARG A 26 6.06 13.25 10.27
N ARG A 27 7.37 13.02 10.17
CA ARG A 27 8.40 14.00 10.55
C ARG A 27 8.85 14.90 9.41
N ASP A 28 8.98 14.37 8.20
CA ASP A 28 9.56 15.05 7.05
C ASP A 28 8.46 15.61 6.13
N PRO A 29 8.37 16.95 5.96
CA PRO A 29 7.38 17.57 5.08
C PRO A 29 7.54 17.23 3.60
N GLU A 30 8.75 17.01 3.11
CA GLU A 30 9.00 16.71 1.70
C GLU A 30 8.52 15.29 1.38
N PHE A 31 8.95 14.33 2.19
CA PHE A 31 8.51 12.94 2.07
C PHE A 31 7.00 12.79 2.26
N ARG A 32 6.41 13.57 3.19
CA ARG A 32 4.96 13.66 3.34
C ARG A 32 4.27 14.09 2.06
N GLY A 33 4.77 15.15 1.41
CA GLY A 33 4.22 15.64 0.15
C GLY A 33 4.26 14.58 -0.95
N GLN A 34 5.40 13.88 -1.08
CA GLN A 34 5.57 12.80 -2.05
C GLN A 34 4.58 11.65 -1.82
N ILE A 35 4.37 11.24 -0.56
CA ILE A 35 3.44 10.16 -0.23
C ILE A 35 1.99 10.56 -0.51
N LEU A 36 1.58 11.76 -0.12
CA LEU A 36 0.22 12.25 -0.38
C LEU A 36 -0.05 12.37 -1.87
N GLN A 37 0.92 12.87 -2.64
CA GLN A 37 0.80 12.95 -4.10
C GLN A 37 0.69 11.55 -4.72
N ARG A 38 1.52 10.59 -4.29
CA ARG A 38 1.43 9.20 -4.74
C ARG A 38 0.06 8.60 -4.40
N TRP A 39 -0.44 8.83 -3.18
CA TRP A 39 -1.75 8.34 -2.74
C TRP A 39 -2.90 8.86 -3.60
N GLN A 40 -2.90 10.17 -3.90
CA GLN A 40 -3.89 10.79 -4.77
C GLN A 40 -3.82 10.23 -6.20
N ALA A 41 -2.61 10.04 -6.73
CA ALA A 41 -2.42 9.47 -8.06
C ALA A 41 -2.96 8.03 -8.16
N ILE A 42 -2.73 7.20 -7.12
CA ILE A 42 -3.28 5.85 -7.04
C ILE A 42 -4.81 5.90 -6.98
N GLY A 43 -5.37 6.73 -6.10
CA GLY A 43 -6.82 6.88 -5.96
C GLY A 43 -7.51 7.29 -7.26
N ALA A 44 -6.90 8.22 -8.01
CA ALA A 44 -7.40 8.67 -9.30
C ALA A 44 -7.27 7.61 -10.41
N GLY A 45 -6.31 6.68 -10.30
CA GLY A 45 -6.08 5.60 -11.26
C GLY A 45 -7.02 4.40 -11.10
N ILE A 46 -7.81 4.31 -10.03
CA ILE A 46 -8.69 3.18 -9.78
C ILE A 46 -9.94 3.27 -10.66
N ALA A 47 -10.11 2.28 -11.54
CA ALA A 47 -11.30 2.16 -12.37
C ALA A 47 -12.56 1.93 -11.53
N THR A 48 -13.72 2.36 -12.04
CA THR A 48 -15.03 2.05 -11.46
C THR A 48 -15.66 0.87 -12.19
N VAL A 49 -16.24 -0.06 -11.44
CA VAL A 49 -16.97 -1.23 -11.99
C VAL A 49 -18.45 -1.12 -11.66
N THR A 50 -19.29 -1.59 -12.59
CA THR A 50 -20.74 -1.68 -12.38
C THR A 50 -21.10 -3.09 -11.95
N THR A 51 -21.70 -3.21 -10.76
CA THR A 51 -22.20 -4.49 -10.23
C THR A 51 -23.46 -4.95 -11.00
N PRO A 52 -23.84 -6.24 -10.90
CA PRO A 52 -25.07 -6.75 -11.54
C PRO A 52 -26.36 -6.03 -11.12
N THR A 53 -26.37 -5.40 -9.94
CA THR A 53 -27.48 -4.57 -9.44
C THR A 53 -27.45 -3.13 -9.94
N GLY A 54 -26.51 -2.77 -10.82
CA GLY A 54 -26.34 -1.42 -11.36
C GLY A 54 -25.58 -0.44 -10.46
N LEU A 55 -25.07 -0.89 -9.30
CA LEU A 55 -24.28 -0.04 -8.42
C LEU A 55 -22.87 0.15 -8.99
N GLN A 56 -22.43 1.40 -9.08
CA GLN A 56 -21.07 1.77 -9.47
C GLN A 56 -20.19 1.83 -8.23
N ILE A 57 -19.13 1.03 -8.18
CA ILE A 57 -18.18 0.97 -7.08
C ILE A 57 -16.75 1.02 -7.62
N PRO A 58 -15.78 1.57 -6.87
CA PRO A 58 -14.38 1.49 -7.27
C PRO A 58 -13.96 0.02 -7.32
N ARG A 59 -13.15 -0.34 -8.33
CA ARG A 59 -12.56 -1.68 -8.50
C ARG A 59 -11.67 -2.04 -7.31
N TRP A 60 -11.10 -1.03 -6.66
CA TRP A 60 -10.33 -1.17 -5.44
C TRP A 60 -10.72 -0.10 -4.43
N ALA A 61 -11.06 -0.52 -3.21
CA ALA A 61 -11.36 0.42 -2.13
C ALA A 61 -10.09 0.75 -1.36
N LEU A 62 -9.57 1.97 -1.53
CA LEU A 62 -8.49 2.46 -0.67
C LEU A 62 -9.03 2.79 0.73
N PRO A 63 -8.22 2.62 1.79
CA PRO A 63 -8.50 3.15 3.11
C PRO A 63 -8.86 4.65 3.05
N ALA A 64 -9.96 5.03 3.70
CA ALA A 64 -10.39 6.41 3.82
C ALA A 64 -9.57 7.14 4.91
N THR A 65 -8.29 7.40 4.64
CA THR A 65 -7.36 8.10 5.54
C THR A 65 -6.64 9.23 4.83
N GLU A 66 -6.39 10.30 5.58
CA GLU A 66 -5.54 11.42 5.18
C GLU A 66 -4.26 11.49 6.03
N ASP A 67 -4.10 10.60 7.03
CA ASP A 67 -2.87 10.56 7.85
C ASP A 67 -1.72 10.02 7.00
N PRO A 68 -0.64 10.82 6.78
CA PRO A 68 0.49 10.38 5.97
C PRO A 68 1.19 9.13 6.53
N GLY A 69 1.14 8.92 7.84
CA GLY A 69 1.69 7.73 8.49
C GLY A 69 0.88 6.48 8.18
N GLU A 70 -0.45 6.55 8.25
CA GLU A 70 -1.34 5.44 7.85
C GLU A 70 -1.20 5.12 6.37
N ILE A 71 -1.11 6.14 5.51
CA ILE A 71 -0.86 5.97 4.07
C ILE A 71 0.49 5.27 3.84
N ALA A 72 1.56 5.71 4.50
CA ALA A 72 2.87 5.07 4.41
C ALA A 72 2.83 3.62 4.89
N ARG A 73 2.14 3.34 6.01
CA ARG A 73 1.99 1.97 6.53
C ARG A 73 1.33 1.07 5.51
N TYR A 74 0.24 1.52 4.90
CA TYR A 74 -0.45 0.77 3.87
C TYR A 74 0.44 0.53 2.64
N LEU A 75 1.06 1.60 2.09
CA LEU A 75 1.87 1.48 0.88
C LEU A 75 3.11 0.58 1.04
N TYR A 76 3.80 0.64 2.18
CA TYR A 76 5.04 -0.12 2.39
C TYR A 76 4.85 -1.46 3.10
N GLY A 77 3.79 -1.62 3.88
CA GLY A 77 3.52 -2.82 4.67
C GLY A 77 2.50 -3.77 4.05
N GLU A 78 1.48 -3.23 3.40
CA GLU A 78 0.47 -4.02 2.68
C GLU A 78 0.76 -4.03 1.18
N GLY A 79 1.10 -2.88 0.60
CA GLY A 79 1.33 -2.72 -0.83
C GLY A 79 0.05 -2.54 -1.63
N LEU A 80 0.22 -2.29 -2.92
CA LEU A 80 -0.89 -2.30 -3.88
C LEU A 80 -1.06 -3.70 -4.45
N PRO A 81 -2.23 -4.04 -5.01
CA PRO A 81 -2.37 -5.24 -5.84
C PRO A 81 -1.25 -5.29 -6.88
N GLY A 82 -0.50 -6.38 -6.89
CA GLY A 82 0.61 -6.59 -7.81
C GLY A 82 1.92 -5.86 -7.50
N GLU A 83 2.00 -5.10 -6.41
CA GLU A 83 3.24 -4.51 -5.93
C GLU A 83 3.64 -5.17 -4.61
N PHE A 84 4.89 -5.64 -4.48
CA PHE A 84 5.42 -6.13 -3.21
C PHE A 84 5.25 -5.05 -2.11
N PRO A 85 4.74 -5.38 -0.90
CA PRO A 85 4.59 -6.73 -0.31
C PRO A 85 3.30 -7.50 -0.65
N PHE A 86 2.59 -7.12 -1.72
CA PHE A 86 1.42 -7.77 -2.31
C PHE A 86 0.29 -7.94 -1.32
N VAL A 87 -0.53 -6.90 -1.17
CA VAL A 87 -1.72 -7.00 -0.31
C VAL A 87 -2.57 -8.17 -0.81
N ASN A 88 -2.89 -9.09 0.09
CA ASN A 88 -3.69 -10.29 -0.19
C ASN A 88 -3.13 -11.27 -1.25
N ALA A 89 -1.83 -11.24 -1.58
CA ALA A 89 -1.28 -12.00 -2.72
C ALA A 89 -2.06 -11.74 -4.03
N ALA A 90 -2.64 -10.54 -4.14
CA ALA A 90 -3.38 -10.11 -5.31
C ALA A 90 -2.40 -9.82 -6.45
N TYR A 91 -2.51 -10.60 -7.52
CA TYR A 91 -1.73 -10.39 -8.73
C TYR A 91 -2.22 -9.15 -9.49
N PRO A 92 -1.34 -8.38 -10.15
CA PRO A 92 -1.72 -7.17 -10.87
C PRO A 92 -2.84 -7.42 -11.89
N GLU A 93 -2.81 -8.57 -12.56
CA GLU A 93 -3.74 -8.99 -13.61
C GLU A 93 -5.19 -9.14 -13.11
N MET A 94 -5.41 -9.24 -11.80
CA MET A 94 -6.76 -9.23 -11.21
C MET A 94 -7.36 -7.81 -11.12
N TYR A 95 -6.53 -6.75 -11.13
CA TYR A 95 -6.95 -5.40 -10.76
C TYR A 95 -6.59 -4.29 -11.75
N LEU A 96 -5.58 -4.49 -12.61
CA LEU A 96 -5.10 -3.52 -13.59
C LEU A 96 -5.15 -4.16 -14.99
N GLU A 97 -5.72 -3.43 -15.95
CA GLU A 97 -5.69 -3.77 -17.39
C GLU A 97 -4.47 -3.18 -18.08
#